data_AF-A0AAD5CCY4-F1
#
_entry.id   AF-A0AAD5CCY4-F1
#
_cell.length_a   1.000
_cell.length_b   1.000
_cell.length_c   1.000
_cell.angle_alpha   90.00
_cell.angle_beta   90.00
_cell.angle_gamma   90.00
#
_symmetry.space_group_name_H-M   'P 1'
#
loop_
_entity.id
_entity.type
_entity.pdbx_description
1 polymer ?
#
loop_
_entity_poly.entity_id
_entity_poly.type
_entity_poly.pdbx_seq_one_letter_code
_entity_poly.pdbx_strand_id
1 'polypeptide(L)'
;MAKNSVAFLAFLLLLVLAISEIGSVKGELCEKASKTWSGKCGNTRHCDDQCKSWEGAAHGACHVRGGKHMCFCYFNCPKAQKLAQDKLRAEELAKEKNEANKASVTP
;
A
#
# COMPACT_ATOMS: atom_id res chain seq x y z
N MET A 1 25.10 27.73 22.90
CA MET A 1 23.81 28.25 23.40
C MET A 1 22.67 27.59 22.63
N ALA A 2 22.06 26.55 23.19
CA ALA A 2 20.94 25.82 22.56
C ALA A 2 19.61 26.50 22.93
N LYS A 3 19.30 27.63 22.31
CA LYS A 3 18.04 28.37 22.56
C LYS A 3 16.99 28.19 21.44
N ASN A 4 17.34 27.50 20.36
CA ASN A 4 16.43 27.24 19.23
C ASN A 4 15.95 25.78 19.17
N SER A 5 16.24 24.98 20.20
CA SER A 5 15.97 23.53 20.20
C SER A 5 14.53 23.20 20.59
N VAL A 6 13.94 23.94 21.55
CA VAL A 6 12.59 23.63 22.07
C VAL A 6 11.51 23.89 21.02
N ALA A 7 11.58 25.02 20.31
CA ALA A 7 10.58 25.35 19.28
C ALA A 7 10.62 24.36 18.10
N PHE A 8 11.82 23.95 17.67
CA PHE A 8 11.98 22.94 16.63
C PHE A 8 11.48 21.57 17.06
N LEU A 9 11.79 21.15 18.30
CA LEU A 9 11.30 19.88 18.85
C LEU A 9 9.78 19.88 19.03
N ALA A 10 9.20 21.00 19.46
CA ALA A 10 7.76 21.17 19.57
C ALA A 10 7.07 21.12 18.19
N PHE A 11 7.67 21.75 17.17
CA PHE A 11 7.15 21.71 15.81
C PHE A 11 7.22 20.30 15.20
N LEU A 12 8.32 19.58 15.42
CA LEU A 12 8.47 18.18 15.00
C LEU A 12 7.46 17.26 15.71
N LEU A 13 7.22 17.46 17.00
CA LEU A 13 6.20 16.71 17.75
C LEU A 13 4.79 16.97 17.23
N LEU A 14 4.44 18.22 16.93
CA LEU A 14 3.14 18.56 16.32
C LEU A 14 2.98 17.93 14.95
N LEU A 15 4.05 17.89 14.14
CA LEU A 15 4.02 17.25 12.83
C LEU A 15 3.79 15.74 12.96
N VAL A 16 4.43 15.05 13.91
CA VAL A 16 4.23 13.62 14.15
C VAL A 16 2.80 13.32 14.62
N LEU A 17 2.24 14.16 15.50
CA LEU A 17 0.85 14.01 15.97
C LEU A 17 -0.15 14.22 14.83
N ALA A 18 0.08 15.17 13.92
CA ALA A 18 -0.79 15.42 12.77
C ALA A 18 -0.85 14.24 11.78
N ILE A 19 0.18 13.40 11.73
CA ILE A 19 0.23 12.20 10.86
C ILE A 19 -0.27 10.95 11.62
N SER A 20 -0.46 11.04 12.94
CA SER A 20 -0.87 9.91 13.79
C SER A 20 -2.35 9.54 13.67
N GLU A 21 -3.12 10.29 12.88
CA GLU A 21 -4.50 9.99 12.47
C GLU A 21 -4.55 8.83 11.46
N ILE A 22 -3.84 7.72 11.71
CA ILE A 22 -4.06 6.48 10.97
C ILE A 22 -5.23 5.80 11.67
N GLY A 23 -6.43 6.27 11.31
CA GLY A 23 -7.70 5.76 11.79
C GLY A 23 -7.72 4.24 11.72
N SER A 24 -7.95 3.63 12.88
CA SER A 24 -8.30 2.24 13.03
C SER A 24 -9.56 1.92 12.22
N VAL A 25 -9.39 1.54 10.94
CA VAL A 25 -10.49 1.02 10.11
C VAL A 25 -10.77 -0.42 10.51
N LYS A 26 -11.70 -0.58 11.45
CA LYS A 26 -12.23 -1.86 11.89
C LYS A 26 -12.93 -2.53 10.69
N GLY A 27 -12.21 -3.43 10.02
CA GLY A 27 -12.79 -4.35 9.02
C GLY A 27 -13.14 -3.74 7.66
N GLU A 28 -12.52 -2.63 7.25
CA GLU A 28 -12.78 -2.06 5.93
C GLU A 28 -11.97 -2.81 4.87
N LEU A 29 -12.69 -3.47 3.96
CA LEU A 29 -12.10 -4.10 2.78
C LEU A 29 -11.92 -3.03 1.69
N CYS A 30 -10.69 -2.89 1.22
CA CYS A 30 -10.33 -2.01 0.11
C CYS A 30 -10.62 -2.72 -1.20
N GLU A 31 -11.49 -2.13 -2.03
CA GLU A 31 -11.77 -2.60 -3.38
C GLU A 31 -10.67 -2.15 -4.35
N LYS A 32 -10.20 -3.07 -5.20
CA LYS A 32 -9.34 -2.76 -6.36
C LYS A 32 -9.77 -3.59 -7.55
N ALA A 33 -9.71 -3.01 -8.75
CA ALA A 33 -9.84 -3.80 -9.97
C ALA A 33 -8.69 -4.82 -10.04
N SER A 34 -9.00 -6.08 -10.33
CA SER A 34 -8.00 -7.13 -10.46
C SER A 34 -7.03 -6.77 -11.58
N LYS A 35 -5.73 -6.90 -11.31
CA LYS A 35 -4.67 -6.67 -12.30
C LYS A 35 -4.38 -7.91 -13.12
N THR A 36 -4.72 -9.08 -12.59
CA THR A 36 -4.46 -10.37 -13.24
C THR A 36 -5.66 -10.90 -14.02
N TRP A 37 -6.88 -10.45 -13.67
CA TRP A 37 -8.08 -10.87 -14.36
C TRP A 37 -8.13 -10.31 -15.78
N SER A 38 -8.40 -11.18 -16.75
CA SER A 38 -8.54 -10.81 -18.15
C SER A 38 -9.90 -11.25 -18.69
N GLY A 39 -10.53 -10.40 -19.50
CA GLY A 39 -11.82 -10.68 -20.12
C GLY A 39 -13.03 -10.41 -19.23
N LYS A 40 -14.21 -10.83 -19.72
CA LYS A 40 -15.50 -10.57 -19.07
C LYS A 40 -15.65 -11.40 -17.79
N CYS A 41 -15.90 -10.73 -16.66
CA CYS A 41 -16.17 -11.41 -15.39
C CYS A 41 -17.60 -11.98 -15.38
N GLY A 42 -17.74 -13.29 -15.62
CA GLY A 42 -19.02 -13.99 -15.61
C GLY A 42 -19.24 -14.92 -14.40
N ASN A 43 -18.18 -15.21 -13.64
CA ASN A 43 -18.20 -16.14 -12.53
C ASN A 43 -17.46 -15.54 -11.32
N THR A 44 -18.22 -15.08 -10.34
CA THR A 44 -17.69 -14.49 -9.10
C THR A 44 -16.78 -15.46 -8.35
N ARG A 45 -17.06 -16.77 -8.35
CA ARG A 45 -16.20 -17.75 -7.67
C ARG A 45 -14.82 -17.85 -8.30
N HIS A 46 -14.73 -17.83 -9.63
CA HIS A 46 -13.43 -17.81 -10.30
C HIS A 46 -12.66 -16.52 -10.04
N CYS A 47 -13.36 -15.38 -10.01
CA CYS A 47 -12.77 -14.09 -9.64
C CYS A 47 -12.24 -14.12 -8.19
N ASP A 48 -13.04 -14.65 -7.25
CA ASP A 48 -12.64 -14.81 -5.85
C ASP A 48 -11.39 -15.68 -5.68
N ASP A 49 -11.39 -16.87 -6.29
CA ASP A 49 -10.29 -17.81 -6.21
C ASP A 49 -9.00 -17.22 -6.79
N GLN A 50 -9.09 -16.49 -7.92
CA GLN A 50 -7.94 -15.81 -8.51
C GLN A 50 -7.45 -14.65 -7.65
N CYS A 51 -8.34 -13.78 -7.16
CA CYS A 51 -7.99 -12.68 -6.27
C CYS A 51 -7.24 -13.17 -5.03
N LYS A 52 -7.70 -14.27 -4.41
CA LYS A 52 -7.04 -14.89 -3.25
C LYS A 52 -5.67 -15.47 -3.62
N SER A 53 -5.61 -16.24 -4.71
CA SER A 53 -4.43 -17.03 -5.06
C SER A 53 -3.31 -16.20 -5.69
N TRP A 54 -3.64 -15.18 -6.49
CA TRP A 54 -2.68 -14.47 -7.34
C TRP A 54 -2.38 -13.06 -6.81
N GLU A 55 -3.35 -12.42 -6.17
CA GLU A 55 -3.20 -11.06 -5.65
C GLU A 55 -3.08 -11.02 -4.12
N GLY A 56 -3.37 -12.11 -3.41
CA GLY A 56 -3.36 -12.17 -1.95
C GLY A 56 -4.53 -11.39 -1.32
N ALA A 57 -5.64 -11.27 -2.04
CA ALA A 57 -6.85 -10.63 -1.57
C ALA A 57 -7.58 -11.48 -0.52
N ALA A 58 -8.45 -10.85 0.27
CA ALA A 58 -9.35 -11.55 1.17
C ALA A 58 -10.53 -12.18 0.41
N HIS A 59 -11.02 -11.49 -0.63
CA HIS A 59 -12.15 -11.92 -1.46
C HIS A 59 -12.08 -11.28 -2.86
N GLY A 60 -12.87 -11.78 -3.81
CA GLY A 60 -13.10 -11.14 -5.11
C GLY A 60 -14.53 -11.30 -5.62
N ALA A 61 -15.03 -10.31 -6.37
CA ALA A 61 -16.36 -10.34 -6.99
C ALA A 61 -16.42 -9.72 -8.37
N CYS A 62 -17.33 -10.24 -9.21
CA CYS A 62 -17.65 -9.62 -10.49
C CYS A 62 -18.62 -8.46 -10.30
N HIS A 63 -18.26 -7.26 -10.78
CA HIS A 63 -19.13 -6.09 -10.82
C HIS A 63 -19.28 -5.53 -12.22
N VAL A 64 -20.40 -4.87 -12.47
CA VAL A 64 -20.64 -4.14 -13.72
C VAL A 64 -20.42 -2.65 -13.49
N ARG A 65 -19.49 -2.06 -14.23
CA ARG A 65 -19.23 -0.61 -14.26
C ARG A 65 -19.17 -0.16 -15.71
N GLY A 66 -19.98 0.83 -16.09
CA GLY A 66 -20.04 1.32 -17.46
C GLY A 66 -20.31 0.23 -18.52
N GLY A 67 -21.14 -0.76 -18.19
CA GLY A 67 -21.47 -1.88 -19.07
C GLY A 67 -20.40 -2.98 -19.19
N LYS A 68 -19.26 -2.85 -18.50
CA LYS A 68 -18.20 -3.87 -18.48
C LYS A 68 -18.27 -4.69 -17.21
N HIS A 69 -18.24 -6.01 -17.34
CA HIS A 69 -18.14 -6.92 -16.20
C HIS A 69 -16.67 -7.12 -15.86
N MET A 70 -16.24 -6.58 -14.72
CA MET A 70 -14.86 -6.61 -14.26
C MET A 70 -14.76 -7.36 -12.94
N CYS A 71 -13.63 -8.02 -12.71
CA CYS A 71 -13.31 -8.63 -11.43
C CYS A 71 -12.69 -7.58 -10.51
N PHE A 72 -13.20 -7.47 -9.29
CA PHE A 72 -12.67 -6.62 -8.25
C PHE A 72 -12.23 -7.48 -7.07
N CYS A 73 -11.01 -7.24 -6.59
CA CYS A 73 -10.43 -7.89 -5.43
C CYS A 73 -10.55 -6.98 -4.20
N TYR A 74 -10.84 -7.59 -3.06
CA TYR A 74 -11.04 -6.94 -1.77
C TYR A 74 -9.92 -7.30 -0.82
N PHE A 75 -9.19 -6.30 -0.35
CA PHE A 75 -8.03 -6.47 0.52
C PHE A 75 -8.32 -5.90 1.90
N ASN A 76 -7.75 -6.49 2.95
CA ASN A 76 -7.75 -5.84 4.25
C ASN A 76 -6.97 -4.51 4.17
N CYS A 77 -7.64 -3.37 4.24
CA CYS A 77 -7.02 -2.05 4.00
C CYS A 77 -5.76 -1.80 4.85
N PRO A 78 -5.74 -2.06 6.16
CA PRO A 78 -4.53 -1.85 6.97
C PRO A 78 -3.36 -2.71 6.52
N LYS A 79 -3.62 -3.96 6.12
CA LYS A 79 -2.60 -4.89 5.63
C LYS A 79 -2.07 -4.47 4.27
N ALA A 80 -2.95 -3.98 3.38
CA ALA A 80 -2.59 -3.51 2.06
C ALA A 80 -1.75 -2.22 2.10
N GLN A 81 -2.11 -1.27 2.98
CA GLN A 81 -1.35 -0.04 3.19
C GLN A 81 0.03 -0.32 3.78
N LYS A 82 0.11 -1.15 4.82
CA LYS A 82 1.39 -1.56 5.42
C LYS A 82 2.31 -2.24 4.40
N LEU A 83 1.78 -3.16 3.60
CA LEU A 83 2.56 -3.83 2.55
C LEU A 83 3.09 -2.83 1.50
N ALA A 84 2.28 -1.83 1.12
CA ALA A 84 2.73 -0.80 0.20
C ALA A 84 3.84 0.07 0.80
N GLN A 85 3.71 0.46 2.07
CA GLN A 85 4.72 1.22 2.80
C GLN A 85 6.02 0.44 2.99
N ASP A 86 5.93 -0.85 3.35
CA ASP A 86 7.09 -1.72 3.51
C ASP A 86 7.83 -1.91 2.18
N LYS A 87 7.10 -1.98 1.05
CA LYS A 87 7.71 -2.02 -0.30
C LYS A 87 8.45 -0.73 -0.63
N LEU A 88 7.83 0.44 -0.42
CA LEU A 88 8.47 1.73 -0.65
C LEU A 88 9.75 1.87 0.19
N ARG A 89 9.69 1.47 1.47
CA ARG A 89 10.86 1.49 2.35
C ARG A 89 11.97 0.55 1.87
N ALA A 90 11.61 -0.65 1.39
CA ALA A 90 12.58 -1.59 0.84
C ALA A 90 13.26 -1.06 -0.45
N GLU A 91 12.50 -0.39 -1.32
CA GLU A 91 13.01 0.27 -2.53
C GLU A 91 13.96 1.43 -2.19
N GLU A 92 13.60 2.26 -1.21
CA GLU A 92 14.44 3.36 -0.71
C GLU A 92 15.75 2.83 -0.09
N LEU A 93 15.66 1.81 0.77
CA LEU A 93 16.83 1.12 1.35
C LEU A 93 17.74 0.52 0.26
N ALA A 94 17.17 -0.02 -0.82
CA ALA A 94 17.95 -0.54 -1.92
C ALA A 94 18.68 0.58 -2.68
N LYS A 95 18.05 1.74 -2.85
CA LYS A 95 18.64 2.92 -3.48
C LYS A 95 19.80 3.48 -2.65
N GLU A 96 19.61 3.65 -1.34
CA GLU A 96 20.66 4.12 -0.43
C GLU A 96 21.89 3.19 -0.45
N LYS A 97 21.68 1.87 -0.46
CA LYS A 97 22.78 0.89 -0.59
C LYS A 97 23.54 1.04 -1.89
N ASN A 98 22.84 1.27 -3.00
CA ASN A 98 23.48 1.48 -4.29
C ASN A 98 24.30 2.79 -4.32
N GLU A 99 23.79 3.85 -3.70
CA GLU A 99 24.51 5.13 -3.56
C GLU A 99 25.75 5.00 -2.67
N ALA A 100 25.64 4.31 -1.53
CA ALA A 100 26.78 4.04 -0.63
C ALA A 100 27.86 3.19 -1.32
N ASN A 101 27.46 2.16 -2.07
CA ASN A 101 28.39 1.32 -2.83
C ASN A 101 29.10 2.14 -3.92
N LYS A 102 28.39 3.06 -4.61
CA LYS A 102 29.00 3.95 -5.59
C LYS A 102 30.02 4.91 -4.97
N ALA A 103 29.72 5.46 -3.79
CA ALA A 103 30.63 6.31 -3.04
C ALA A 103 31.92 5.57 -2.62
N SER A 104 31.83 4.28 -2.29
CA SER A 104 33.00 3.46 -1.91
C SER A 104 33.91 3.04 -3.08
N VAL A 105 33.45 3.15 -4.33
CA VAL A 105 34.20 2.75 -5.54
C VAL A 105 34.86 3.95 -6.23
N THR A 106 34.63 5.18 -5.73
CA THR A 106 35.27 6.39 -6.26
C THR A 106 36.64 6.56 -5.58
N PRO A 107 37.77 6.48 -6.31
CA PRO A 107 39.10 6.66 -5.75
C PRO A 107 39.39 8.09 -5.27
#